data_AF-A0A4D7AMA5-F1
#
_entry.id   AF-A0A4D7AMA5-F1
#
_cell.length_a   1.000
_cell.length_b   1.000
_cell.length_c   1.000
_cell.angle_alpha   90.00
_cell.angle_beta   90.00
_cell.angle_gamma   90.00
#
_symmetry.space_group_name_H-M   'P 1'
#
loop_
_entity.id
_entity.type
_entity.pdbx_description
1 polymer ?
#
loop_
_entity_poly.entity_id
_entity_poly.type
_entity_poly.pdbx_seq_one_letter_code
_entity_poly.pdbx_strand_id
1 'polypeptide(L)'
;MTVYERELRKLFENSDLIDHPQYSGRVCVGELGKDLRVRAEFLSTCVANQYDAIRLTVLNRTEGVVDRTMLRFKDVWGKKPVPGNPNFRSGVMPHLWDDRGDVDWYAYHPSAADYDVLRQSIGQYLSVFRERTPEREQAGPKLVFICAPLRGDVEANIEFARQKAREVFADGDIPVCPHLLFPPIADPNDPEQDTKAREMSLQLLESCQQLNVYGPVWTEGMWDEIHHASKLGIPMMTDQKTIGRTPPRRSGRKER
;
A
#
# COMPACT_ATOMS: atom_id res chain seq x y z
N MET A 1 8.20 19.34 20.77
CA MET A 1 7.17 19.31 19.72
C MET A 1 6.72 20.73 19.46
N THR A 2 6.76 21.18 18.20
CA THR A 2 6.37 22.57 17.85
C THR A 2 4.85 22.74 17.84
N VAL A 3 4.35 23.98 17.88
CA VAL A 3 2.91 24.26 17.73
C VAL A 3 2.40 23.76 16.38
N TYR A 4 3.17 23.94 15.31
CA TYR A 4 2.82 23.41 13.99
C TYR A 4 2.63 21.89 13.99
N GLU A 5 3.57 21.14 14.58
CA GLU A 5 3.46 19.67 14.67
C GLU A 5 2.22 19.26 15.45
N ARG A 6 1.89 19.96 16.55
CA ARG A 6 0.69 19.69 17.34
C ARG A 6 -0.59 19.92 16.52
N GLU A 7 -0.67 21.02 15.77
CA GLU A 7 -1.84 21.31 14.94
C GLU A 7 -1.94 20.36 13.73
N LEU A 8 -0.81 19.93 13.14
CA LEU A 8 -0.80 18.89 12.10
C LEU A 8 -1.24 17.52 12.63
N ARG A 9 -0.82 17.15 13.85
CA ARG A 9 -1.27 15.91 14.49
C ARG A 9 -2.78 15.92 14.70
N LYS A 10 -3.37 17.04 15.12
CA LYS A 10 -4.83 17.16 15.17
C LYS A 10 -5.48 16.82 13.84
N LEU A 11 -4.87 17.18 12.70
CA LEU A 11 -5.42 16.85 11.38
C LEU A 11 -5.24 15.38 10.99
N PHE A 12 -4.03 14.84 11.15
CA PHE A 12 -3.64 13.59 10.49
C PHE A 12 -3.46 12.39 11.44
N GLU A 13 -3.17 12.62 12.72
CA GLU A 13 -2.96 11.55 13.69
C GLU A 13 -4.29 10.83 13.97
N ASN A 14 -4.30 9.51 13.83
CA ASN A 14 -5.50 8.67 13.95
C ASN A 14 -6.64 9.08 12.99
N SER A 15 -6.32 9.78 11.89
CA SER A 15 -7.27 10.05 10.81
C SER A 15 -7.16 8.98 9.73
N ASP A 16 -8.20 8.84 8.92
CA ASP A 16 -8.19 8.03 7.71
C ASP A 16 -7.61 8.77 6.49
N LEU A 17 -7.08 9.99 6.65
CA LEU A 17 -6.67 10.87 5.54
C LEU A 17 -5.41 10.36 4.81
N ILE A 18 -4.43 9.87 5.57
CA ILE A 18 -3.12 9.37 5.12
C ILE A 18 -2.63 8.29 6.09
N ASP A 19 -1.87 7.31 5.60
CA ASP A 19 -1.27 6.28 6.45
C ASP A 19 0.13 6.69 6.93
N HIS A 20 0.56 6.14 8.08
CA HIS A 20 1.90 6.32 8.65
C HIS A 20 2.41 7.78 8.67
N PRO A 21 1.65 8.75 9.22
CA PRO A 21 2.04 10.16 9.18
C PRO A 21 3.31 10.44 9.97
N GLN A 22 4.26 11.13 9.34
CA GLN A 22 5.50 11.63 9.93
C GLN A 22 5.49 13.16 9.96
N TYR A 23 6.05 13.73 11.02
CA TYR A 23 5.98 15.16 11.29
C TYR A 23 7.37 15.77 11.43
N SER A 24 7.59 16.92 10.81
CA SER A 24 8.82 17.69 10.94
C SER A 24 8.52 19.18 10.82
N GLY A 25 8.49 19.87 11.95
CA GLY A 25 8.18 21.31 12.01
C GLY A 25 6.81 21.63 11.40
N ARG A 26 6.78 22.37 10.29
CA ARG A 26 5.55 22.82 9.62
C ARG A 26 4.97 21.81 8.62
N VAL A 27 5.55 20.61 8.55
CA VAL A 27 5.25 19.64 7.50
C VAL A 27 4.81 18.32 8.12
N CYS A 28 3.78 17.73 7.54
CA CYS A 28 3.38 16.33 7.72
C CYS A 28 3.56 15.61 6.37
N VAL A 29 4.14 14.41 6.38
CA VAL A 29 4.20 13.54 5.20
C VAL A 29 3.63 12.18 5.59
N GLY A 30 2.74 11.63 4.77
CA GLY A 30 2.22 10.28 4.95
C GLY A 30 1.91 9.60 3.63
N GLU A 31 1.46 8.36 3.73
CA GLU A 31 1.17 7.48 2.61
C GLU A 31 -0.25 7.69 2.08
N LEU A 32 -0.42 7.56 0.76
CA LEU A 32 -1.72 7.65 0.09
C LEU A 32 -1.80 6.51 -0.93
N GLY A 33 -2.09 5.30 -0.46
CA GLY A 33 -2.02 4.10 -1.30
C GLY A 33 -0.57 3.67 -1.58
N LYS A 34 -0.39 2.87 -2.63
CA LYS A 34 0.86 2.15 -2.88
C LYS A 34 2.03 3.09 -3.21
N ASP A 35 1.90 3.86 -4.28
CA ASP A 35 3.01 4.62 -4.86
C ASP A 35 2.96 6.12 -4.54
N LEU A 36 1.86 6.61 -3.96
CA LEU A 36 1.70 8.03 -3.64
C LEU A 36 1.98 8.34 -2.16
N ARG A 37 2.46 9.55 -1.95
CA ARG A 37 2.65 10.21 -0.66
C ARG A 37 1.98 11.56 -0.69
N VAL A 38 1.53 12.03 0.46
CA VAL A 38 0.99 13.38 0.63
C VAL A 38 1.89 14.14 1.57
N ARG A 39 2.34 15.32 1.11
CA ARG A 39 2.98 16.33 1.94
C ARG A 39 1.96 17.43 2.25
N ALA A 40 1.62 17.59 3.52
CA ALA A 40 0.80 18.68 4.03
C ALA A 40 1.69 19.70 4.76
N GLU A 41 1.52 20.99 4.47
CA GLU A 41 2.33 22.02 5.14
C GLU A 41 1.58 23.33 5.36
N PHE A 42 1.82 23.97 6.49
CA PHE A 42 1.30 25.31 6.78
C PHE A 42 2.04 26.37 5.95
N LEU A 43 1.28 27.31 5.38
CA LEU A 43 1.79 28.39 4.55
C LEU A 43 1.18 29.73 4.93
N SER A 44 2.00 30.76 4.74
CA SER A 44 1.54 32.14 4.65
C SER A 44 1.22 32.48 3.19
N THR A 45 0.08 33.14 2.98
CA THR A 45 -0.33 33.63 1.66
C THR A 45 -0.16 35.14 1.46
N CYS A 46 0.08 35.90 2.52
CA CYS A 46 0.14 37.36 2.46
C CYS A 46 1.23 37.95 3.37
N VAL A 47 1.17 37.67 4.67
CA VAL A 47 2.10 38.21 5.67
C VAL A 47 3.01 37.09 6.15
N ALA A 48 4.33 37.21 5.92
CA ALA A 48 5.28 36.09 5.97
C ALA A 48 5.26 35.23 7.26
N ASN A 49 4.93 35.83 8.40
CA ASN A 49 4.84 35.15 9.69
C ASN A 49 3.39 34.80 10.14
N GLN A 50 2.40 34.99 9.27
CA GLN A 50 1.00 34.61 9.49
C GLN A 50 0.63 33.46 8.54
N TYR A 51 0.48 32.26 9.10
CA TYR A 51 0.18 31.04 8.36
C TYR A 51 -1.32 30.81 8.31
N ASP A 52 -1.93 31.17 7.19
CA ASP A 52 -3.37 31.23 6.97
C ASP A 52 -3.89 30.15 6.00
N ALA A 53 -3.03 29.19 5.63
CA ALA A 53 -3.38 28.11 4.72
C ALA A 53 -2.64 26.80 5.02
N ILE A 54 -3.20 25.71 4.51
CA ILE A 54 -2.52 24.42 4.38
C ILE A 54 -2.39 24.06 2.90
N ARG A 55 -1.18 23.71 2.46
CA ARG A 55 -0.93 23.15 1.12
C ARG A 55 -0.80 21.65 1.21
N LEU A 56 -1.49 20.96 0.32
CA LEU A 56 -1.35 19.53 0.09
C LEU A 56 -0.58 19.36 -1.23
N THR A 57 0.44 18.51 -1.22
CA THR A 57 1.17 18.09 -2.42
C THR A 57 1.11 16.58 -2.50
N VAL A 58 0.52 16.06 -3.57
CA VAL A 58 0.55 14.63 -3.89
C VAL A 58 1.84 14.36 -4.66
N LEU A 59 2.59 13.37 -4.20
CA LEU A 59 3.93 13.03 -4.68
C LEU A 59 3.96 11.55 -5.04
N ASN A 60 4.54 11.22 -6.20
CA ASN A 60 4.99 9.89 -6.54
C ASN A 60 6.52 9.84 -6.30
N ARG A 61 7.01 8.76 -5.69
CA ARG A 61 8.43 8.65 -5.31
C ARG A 61 9.38 8.66 -6.51
N THR A 62 8.95 8.14 -7.66
CA THR A 62 9.76 8.07 -8.88
C THR A 62 9.50 9.24 -9.83
N GLU A 63 8.25 9.70 -9.92
CA GLU A 63 7.85 10.71 -10.92
C GLU A 63 7.78 12.14 -10.35
N GLY A 64 7.88 12.31 -9.04
CA GLY A 64 7.87 13.61 -8.39
C GLY A 64 6.46 14.12 -8.08
N VAL A 65 6.19 15.39 -8.34
CA VAL A 65 4.91 16.02 -7.96
C VAL A 65 3.82 15.62 -8.95
N VAL A 66 2.77 14.99 -8.43
CA VAL A 66 1.58 14.63 -9.20
C VAL A 66 0.61 15.82 -9.26
N ASP A 67 0.26 16.38 -8.10
CA ASP A 67 -0.62 17.56 -8.03
C ASP A 67 -0.43 18.34 -6.72
N ARG A 68 -0.93 19.58 -6.70
CA ARG A 68 -0.93 20.45 -5.53
C ARG A 68 -2.23 21.22 -5.39
N THR A 69 -2.75 21.30 -4.17
CA THR A 69 -3.81 22.24 -3.81
C THR A 69 -3.48 23.03 -2.56
N MET A 70 -4.13 24.18 -2.38
CA MET A 70 -4.01 25.01 -1.19
C MET A 70 -5.39 25.34 -0.66
N LEU A 71 -5.61 25.06 0.62
CA LEU A 71 -6.82 25.40 1.34
C LEU A 71 -6.51 26.56 2.29
N ARG A 72 -7.04 27.75 2.00
CA ARG A 72 -6.95 28.90 2.92
C ARG A 72 -7.99 28.74 4.02
N PHE A 73 -7.62 28.99 5.26
CA PHE A 73 -8.52 28.82 6.41
C PHE A 73 -9.75 29.72 6.31
N LYS A 74 -9.62 30.93 5.77
CA LYS A 74 -10.78 31.80 5.51
C LYS A 74 -11.77 31.25 4.49
N ASP A 75 -11.32 30.42 3.55
CA ASP A 75 -12.20 29.83 2.53
C ASP A 75 -12.91 28.59 3.09
N VAL A 76 -12.27 27.87 4.02
CA VAL A 76 -12.83 26.67 4.68
C VAL A 76 -13.75 27.05 5.86
N TRP A 77 -13.34 28.03 6.66
CA TRP A 77 -13.97 28.36 7.95
C TRP A 77 -14.66 29.72 7.97
N GLY A 78 -14.43 30.58 6.98
CA GLY A 78 -14.84 31.98 7.01
C GLY A 78 -14.06 32.82 8.02
N LYS A 79 -14.54 34.03 8.29
CA LYS A 79 -14.08 34.84 9.42
C LYS A 79 -14.69 34.32 10.72
N LYS A 80 -13.91 34.28 11.78
CA LYS A 80 -14.33 33.75 13.09
C LYS A 80 -14.58 34.86 14.10
N PRO A 81 -15.67 34.81 14.87
CA PRO A 81 -15.94 35.80 15.90
C PRO A 81 -14.94 35.67 17.05
N VAL A 82 -14.61 36.80 17.68
CA VAL A 82 -13.78 36.86 18.88
C VAL A 82 -14.60 37.51 20.01
N PRO A 83 -15.31 36.72 20.82
CA PRO A 83 -16.20 37.24 21.85
C PRO A 83 -15.48 38.17 22.83
N GLY A 84 -16.11 39.29 23.17
CA GLY A 84 -15.57 40.24 24.15
C GLY A 84 -14.41 41.11 23.66
N ASN A 85 -14.01 41.02 22.38
CA ASN A 85 -12.93 41.85 21.84
C ASN A 85 -13.46 42.93 20.86
N PRO A 86 -13.42 44.22 21.23
CA PRO A 86 -13.96 45.30 20.40
C PRO A 86 -13.18 45.57 19.11
N ASN A 87 -11.95 45.05 18.98
CA ASN A 87 -11.12 45.21 17.79
C ASN A 87 -11.53 44.27 16.64
N PHE A 88 -12.25 43.18 16.94
CA PHE A 88 -12.65 42.16 15.96
C PHE A 88 -14.16 42.14 15.71
N ARG A 89 -14.77 43.31 15.52
CA ARG A 89 -16.23 43.44 15.31
C ARG A 89 -16.75 42.62 14.12
N SER A 90 -15.92 42.45 13.09
CA SER A 90 -16.25 41.68 11.88
C SER A 90 -15.60 40.28 11.87
N GLY A 91 -15.11 39.82 13.03
CA GLY A 91 -14.33 38.61 13.18
C GLY A 91 -12.89 38.74 12.67
N VAL A 92 -12.12 37.67 12.89
CA VAL A 92 -10.72 37.52 12.49
C VAL A 92 -10.59 36.45 11.41
N MET A 93 -9.63 36.61 10.50
CA MET A 93 -9.25 35.54 9.57
C MET A 93 -8.33 34.57 10.32
N PRO A 94 -8.72 33.30 10.51
CA PRO A 94 -7.92 32.36 11.31
C PRO A 94 -6.55 32.15 10.69
N HIS A 95 -5.50 32.24 11.52
CA HIS A 95 -4.13 31.92 11.13
C HIS A 95 -3.28 31.64 12.38
N LEU A 96 -2.22 30.84 12.21
CA LEU A 96 -1.13 30.77 13.18
C LEU A 96 -0.23 31.99 12.97
N TRP A 97 0.16 32.65 14.05
CA TRP A 97 1.06 33.79 14.01
C TRP A 97 2.35 33.45 14.74
N ASP A 98 3.48 33.67 14.08
CA ASP A 98 4.82 33.59 14.66
C ASP A 98 5.27 35.01 15.05
N ASP A 99 5.17 35.32 16.34
CA ASP A 99 5.74 36.53 16.91
C ASP A 99 7.13 36.24 17.47
N ARG A 100 8.15 36.39 16.61
CA ARG A 100 9.57 36.26 16.97
C ARG A 100 9.92 34.93 17.63
N GLY A 101 9.30 33.84 17.16
CA GLY A 101 9.50 32.48 17.64
C GLY A 101 8.41 31.97 18.57
N ASP A 102 7.52 32.84 19.07
CA ASP A 102 6.33 32.42 19.82
C ASP A 102 5.16 32.22 18.85
N VAL A 103 4.82 30.95 18.61
CA VAL A 103 3.82 30.56 17.61
C VAL A 103 2.54 30.15 18.31
N ASP A 104 1.43 30.83 18.01
CA ASP A 104 0.09 30.40 18.44
C ASP A 104 -1.00 30.87 17.46
N TRP A 105 -2.23 30.40 17.64
CA TRP A 105 -3.39 30.90 16.92
C TRP A 105 -3.70 32.35 17.31
N TYR A 106 -3.81 33.22 16.31
CA TYR A 106 -4.09 34.63 16.55
C TYR A 106 -5.58 34.88 16.81
N ALA A 107 -5.89 35.34 18.02
CA ALA A 107 -7.21 35.77 18.51
C ALA A 107 -8.34 34.72 18.52
N TYR A 108 -8.25 33.67 17.70
CA TYR A 108 -9.22 32.59 17.64
C TYR A 108 -8.52 31.23 17.51
N HIS A 109 -8.72 30.37 18.50
CA HIS A 109 -8.26 28.98 18.49
C HIS A 109 -9.32 28.05 17.87
N PRO A 110 -9.03 27.37 16.75
CA PRO A 110 -9.98 26.46 16.12
C PRO A 110 -10.41 25.33 17.06
N SER A 111 -11.71 25.07 17.06
CA SER A 111 -12.34 23.99 17.82
C SER A 111 -12.20 22.64 17.12
N ALA A 112 -12.61 21.56 17.78
CA ALA A 112 -12.67 20.23 17.16
C ALA A 112 -13.54 20.22 15.89
N ALA A 113 -14.68 20.93 15.90
CA ALA A 113 -15.57 21.03 14.75
C ALA A 113 -14.91 21.75 13.55
N ASP A 114 -14.08 22.76 13.80
CA ASP A 114 -13.32 23.43 12.74
C ASP A 114 -12.31 22.47 12.10
N TYR A 115 -11.62 21.69 12.93
CA TYR A 115 -10.74 20.62 12.47
C TYR A 115 -11.49 19.58 11.63
N ASP A 116 -12.71 19.18 12.02
CA ASP A 116 -13.52 18.23 11.26
C ASP A 116 -13.86 18.76 9.85
N VAL A 117 -14.27 20.03 9.72
CA VAL A 117 -14.54 20.66 8.41
C VAL A 117 -13.27 20.73 7.54
N LEU A 118 -12.13 21.03 8.15
CA LEU A 118 -10.85 21.06 7.43
C LEU A 118 -10.45 19.65 6.98
N ARG A 119 -10.61 18.63 7.84
CA ARG A 119 -10.37 17.22 7.47
C ARG A 119 -11.29 16.77 6.33
N GLN A 120 -12.57 17.14 6.35
CA GLN A 120 -13.49 16.82 5.25
C GLN A 120 -13.03 17.44 3.92
N SER A 121 -12.61 18.71 3.93
CA SER A 121 -12.11 19.39 2.73
C SER A 121 -10.81 18.75 2.19
N ILE A 122 -9.89 18.38 3.09
CA ILE A 122 -8.66 17.65 2.75
C ILE A 122 -9.02 16.27 2.17
N GLY A 123 -9.89 15.52 2.85
CA GLY A 123 -10.31 14.18 2.45
C GLY A 123 -11.00 14.16 1.08
N GLN A 124 -11.88 15.13 0.81
CA GLN A 124 -12.52 15.27 -0.50
C GLN A 124 -11.49 15.44 -1.62
N TYR A 125 -10.47 16.28 -1.42
CA TYR A 125 -9.41 16.44 -2.41
C TYR A 125 -8.55 15.19 -2.53
N LEU A 126 -8.08 14.61 -1.42
CA LEU A 126 -7.23 13.41 -1.47
C LEU A 126 -7.96 12.18 -2.04
N SER A 127 -9.29 12.13 -1.95
CA SER A 127 -10.09 11.01 -2.45
C SER A 127 -9.95 10.77 -3.95
N VAL A 128 -9.63 11.79 -4.74
CA VAL A 128 -9.45 11.65 -6.20
C VAL A 128 -8.12 10.98 -6.57
N PHE A 129 -7.15 10.97 -5.64
CA PHE A 129 -5.82 10.38 -5.80
C PHE A 129 -5.66 9.08 -5.06
N ARG A 130 -6.56 8.77 -4.13
CA ARG A 130 -6.66 7.40 -3.65
C ARG A 130 -6.91 6.57 -4.89
N GLU A 131 -6.01 5.63 -5.14
CA GLU A 131 -6.38 4.49 -5.96
C GLU A 131 -7.75 4.07 -5.43
N ARG A 132 -8.75 4.00 -6.31
CA ARG A 132 -9.83 3.08 -6.04
C ARG A 132 -9.09 1.77 -5.93
N THR A 133 -8.69 1.37 -4.73
CA THR A 133 -8.49 -0.02 -4.43
C THR A 133 -9.81 -0.58 -4.93
N PRO A 134 -9.85 -1.33 -6.05
CA PRO A 134 -11.04 -2.10 -6.25
C PRO A 134 -11.16 -2.88 -4.94
N GLU A 135 -12.38 -2.98 -4.44
CA GLU A 135 -12.77 -3.82 -3.32
C GLU A 135 -12.46 -5.30 -3.69
N ARG A 136 -11.19 -5.62 -3.91
CA ARG A 136 -10.56 -6.90 -4.27
C ARG A 136 -9.75 -7.45 -3.10
N GLU A 137 -9.84 -6.81 -1.95
CA GLU A 137 -9.89 -7.49 -0.66
C GLU A 137 -11.30 -7.11 -0.15
N GLN A 138 -12.39 -7.85 -0.26
CA GLN A 138 -12.63 -9.29 -0.14
C GLN A 138 -13.99 -9.68 -0.78
N ALA A 139 -14.28 -9.25 -2.01
CA ALA A 139 -15.57 -9.58 -2.68
C ALA A 139 -15.43 -10.44 -3.96
N GLY A 140 -14.20 -10.72 -4.41
CA GLY A 140 -13.93 -11.50 -5.61
C GLY A 140 -13.05 -12.72 -5.33
N PRO A 141 -13.07 -13.71 -6.23
CA PRO A 141 -12.24 -14.92 -6.13
C PRO A 141 -10.74 -14.57 -6.14
N LYS A 142 -9.94 -15.17 -5.27
CA LYS A 142 -8.48 -15.00 -5.24
C LYS A 142 -7.83 -15.77 -6.38
N LEU A 143 -6.75 -15.25 -6.98
CA LEU A 143 -5.86 -16.05 -7.82
C LEU A 143 -4.98 -16.91 -6.91
N VAL A 144 -5.20 -18.22 -6.94
CA VAL A 144 -4.46 -19.19 -6.14
C VAL A 144 -3.54 -19.98 -7.06
N PHE A 145 -2.24 -19.78 -6.88
CA PHE A 145 -1.22 -20.52 -7.61
C PHE A 145 -1.08 -21.93 -7.05
N ILE A 146 -1.13 -22.94 -7.91
CA ILE A 146 -1.03 -24.35 -7.53
C ILE A 146 0.35 -24.88 -7.92
N CYS A 147 1.17 -25.08 -6.90
CA CYS A 147 2.48 -25.72 -6.97
C CYS A 147 2.31 -27.21 -6.65
N ALA A 148 2.45 -28.07 -7.66
CA ALA A 148 2.27 -29.51 -7.56
C ALA A 148 3.33 -30.24 -8.41
N PRO A 149 3.69 -31.48 -8.06
CA PRO A 149 4.65 -32.25 -8.84
C PRO A 149 4.09 -32.55 -10.24
N LEU A 150 4.94 -32.43 -11.27
CA LEU A 150 4.64 -32.89 -12.64
C LEU A 150 5.50 -34.09 -13.06
N ARG A 151 6.77 -34.13 -12.65
CA ARG A 151 7.74 -35.18 -13.08
C ARG A 151 7.47 -36.53 -12.43
N GLY A 152 7.84 -37.62 -13.11
CA GLY A 152 7.58 -38.99 -12.66
C GLY A 152 6.40 -39.58 -13.41
N ASP A 153 5.36 -40.00 -12.69
CA ASP A 153 4.10 -40.44 -13.29
C ASP A 153 3.28 -39.22 -13.76
N VAL A 154 3.57 -38.77 -14.98
CA VAL A 154 3.02 -37.53 -15.56
C VAL A 154 1.49 -37.60 -15.64
N GLU A 155 0.91 -38.74 -16.00
CA GLU A 155 -0.55 -38.88 -16.11
C GLU A 155 -1.21 -38.75 -14.73
N ALA A 156 -0.70 -39.47 -13.72
CA ALA A 156 -1.22 -39.37 -12.36
C ALA A 156 -1.04 -37.95 -11.78
N ASN A 157 0.07 -37.30 -12.06
CA ASN A 157 0.38 -35.95 -11.61
C ASN A 157 -0.52 -34.89 -12.27
N ILE A 158 -0.84 -35.04 -13.55
CA ILE A 158 -1.79 -34.15 -14.25
C ILE A 158 -3.18 -34.27 -13.63
N GLU A 159 -3.65 -35.50 -13.38
CA GLU A 159 -4.95 -35.70 -12.71
C GLU A 159 -4.94 -35.16 -11.27
N PHE A 160 -3.83 -35.31 -10.54
CA PHE A 160 -3.66 -34.73 -9.22
C PHE A 160 -3.75 -33.19 -9.26
N ALA A 161 -3.02 -32.54 -10.17
CA ALA A 161 -3.06 -31.09 -10.34
C ALA A 161 -4.46 -30.59 -10.76
N ARG A 162 -5.16 -31.33 -11.62
CA ARG A 162 -6.56 -31.05 -11.99
C ARG A 162 -7.50 -31.16 -10.79
N GLN A 163 -7.31 -32.17 -9.94
CA GLN A 163 -8.12 -32.34 -8.74
C GLN A 163 -7.92 -31.16 -7.77
N LYS A 164 -6.67 -30.73 -7.55
CA LYS A 164 -6.39 -29.54 -6.71
C LYS A 164 -6.94 -28.25 -7.30
N ALA A 165 -6.90 -28.09 -8.62
CA ALA A 165 -7.55 -26.96 -9.28
C ALA A 165 -9.07 -26.95 -9.05
N ARG A 166 -9.71 -28.13 -9.10
CA ARG A 166 -11.15 -28.26 -8.82
C ARG A 166 -11.51 -27.91 -7.37
N GLU A 167 -10.68 -28.29 -6.41
CA GLU A 167 -10.87 -27.93 -4.99
C GLU A 167 -10.87 -26.41 -4.81
N VAL A 168 -9.82 -25.73 -5.30
CA VAL A 168 -9.72 -24.26 -5.27
C VAL A 168 -10.89 -23.58 -5.98
N PHE A 169 -11.30 -24.11 -7.13
CA PHE A 169 -12.47 -23.59 -7.86
C PHE A 169 -13.78 -23.76 -7.07
N ALA A 170 -13.96 -24.91 -6.41
CA ALA A 170 -15.13 -25.18 -5.57
C ALA A 170 -15.19 -24.27 -4.33
N ASP A 171 -14.03 -23.88 -3.80
CA ASP A 171 -13.91 -22.91 -2.71
C ASP A 171 -14.22 -21.46 -3.14
N GLY A 172 -14.48 -21.25 -4.43
CA GLY A 172 -14.83 -19.94 -4.99
C GLY A 172 -13.64 -19.07 -5.33
N ASP A 173 -12.44 -19.66 -5.46
CA ASP A 173 -11.21 -18.99 -5.89
C ASP A 173 -10.84 -19.40 -7.34
N ILE A 174 -9.91 -18.68 -7.97
CA ILE A 174 -9.43 -18.96 -9.34
C ILE A 174 -8.14 -19.78 -9.27
N PRO A 175 -8.15 -21.05 -9.70
CA PRO A 175 -6.94 -21.88 -9.74
C PRO A 175 -6.03 -21.50 -10.90
N VAL A 176 -4.74 -21.34 -10.61
CA VAL A 176 -3.69 -21.12 -11.60
C VAL A 176 -2.68 -22.26 -11.51
N CYS A 177 -2.69 -23.16 -12.50
CA CYS A 177 -1.79 -24.31 -12.58
C CYS A 177 -0.83 -24.17 -13.77
N PRO A 178 0.42 -23.71 -13.57
CA PRO A 178 1.41 -23.60 -14.64
C PRO A 178 1.62 -24.91 -15.40
N HIS A 179 1.65 -26.03 -14.68
CA HIS A 179 1.86 -27.37 -15.24
C HIS A 179 0.66 -27.90 -16.06
N LEU A 180 -0.50 -27.24 -16.01
CA LEU A 180 -1.62 -27.51 -16.93
C LEU A 180 -1.68 -26.50 -18.08
N LEU A 181 -1.00 -25.36 -17.95
CA LEU A 181 -1.03 -24.24 -18.88
C LEU A 181 0.13 -24.28 -19.89
N PHE A 182 1.35 -24.50 -19.42
CA PHE A 182 2.56 -24.38 -20.22
C PHE A 182 2.92 -25.64 -21.02
N PRO A 183 2.80 -26.88 -20.50
CA PRO A 183 3.18 -28.07 -21.28
C PRO A 183 2.46 -28.25 -22.63
N PRO A 184 1.19 -27.82 -22.81
CA PRO A 184 0.55 -27.83 -24.13
C PRO A 184 1.13 -26.84 -25.16
N ILE A 185 1.92 -25.86 -24.72
CA ILE A 185 2.44 -24.76 -25.56
C ILE A 185 3.98 -24.68 -25.62
N ALA A 186 4.67 -25.34 -24.70
CA ALA A 186 6.12 -25.36 -24.58
C ALA A 186 6.59 -26.78 -24.26
N ASP A 187 7.50 -27.35 -25.07
CA ASP A 187 8.01 -28.71 -24.87
C ASP A 187 8.92 -28.74 -23.62
N PRO A 188 8.56 -29.49 -22.56
CA PRO A 188 9.38 -29.60 -21.36
C PRO A 188 10.72 -30.32 -21.58
N ASN A 189 10.88 -31.02 -22.72
CA ASN A 189 12.13 -31.70 -23.09
C ASN A 189 13.10 -30.79 -23.86
N ASP A 190 12.63 -29.62 -24.33
CA ASP A 190 13.48 -28.58 -24.92
C ASP A 190 13.98 -27.64 -23.81
N PRO A 191 15.29 -27.60 -23.53
CA PRO A 191 15.83 -26.79 -22.43
C PRO A 191 15.52 -25.29 -22.52
N GLU A 192 15.46 -24.70 -23.72
CA GLU A 192 15.17 -23.28 -23.88
C GLU A 192 13.69 -22.99 -23.58
N GLN A 193 12.81 -23.86 -24.06
CA GLN A 193 11.37 -23.73 -23.83
C GLN A 193 11.00 -24.01 -22.36
N ASP A 194 11.58 -25.02 -21.73
CA ASP A 194 11.39 -25.34 -20.30
C ASP A 194 11.83 -24.17 -19.42
N THR A 195 13.00 -23.58 -19.70
CA THR A 195 13.51 -22.41 -18.97
C THR A 195 12.55 -21.23 -19.10
N LYS A 196 12.10 -20.93 -20.32
CA LYS A 196 11.16 -19.83 -20.58
C LYS A 196 9.80 -20.06 -19.90
N ALA A 197 9.29 -21.29 -19.92
CA ALA A 197 8.05 -21.65 -19.24
C ALA A 197 8.15 -21.47 -17.72
N ARG A 198 9.30 -21.83 -17.13
CA ARG A 198 9.56 -21.62 -15.70
C ARG A 198 9.65 -20.14 -15.33
N GLU A 199 10.31 -19.32 -16.14
CA GLU A 199 10.37 -17.87 -15.92
C GLU A 199 8.97 -17.23 -15.99
N MET A 200 8.18 -17.61 -17.00
CA MET A 200 6.79 -17.15 -17.11
C MET A 200 5.91 -17.61 -15.93
N SER A 201 6.13 -18.84 -15.45
CA SER A 201 5.46 -19.37 -14.25
C SER A 201 5.75 -18.51 -13.02
N LEU A 202 7.02 -18.13 -12.80
CA LEU A 202 7.40 -17.27 -11.68
C LEU A 202 6.80 -15.86 -11.80
N GLN A 203 6.76 -15.28 -13.00
CA GLN A 203 6.08 -13.99 -13.22
C GLN A 203 4.58 -14.07 -12.95
N LEU A 204 3.94 -15.18 -13.35
CA LEU A 204 2.53 -15.44 -13.07
C LEU A 204 2.26 -15.54 -11.57
N LEU A 205 3.16 -16.19 -10.81
CA LEU A 205 3.09 -16.28 -9.36
C LEU A 205 3.09 -14.90 -8.67
N GLU A 206 3.81 -13.90 -9.20
CA GLU A 206 3.84 -12.54 -8.63
C GLU A 206 2.47 -11.84 -8.68
N SER A 207 1.57 -12.30 -9.55
CA SER A 207 0.20 -11.79 -9.68
C SER A 207 -0.82 -12.53 -8.81
N CYS A 208 -0.41 -13.62 -8.15
CA CYS A 208 -1.29 -14.45 -7.33
C CYS A 208 -1.37 -13.94 -5.88
N GLN A 209 -2.53 -14.16 -5.25
CA GLN A 209 -2.78 -13.75 -3.86
C GLN A 209 -2.40 -14.85 -2.86
N GLN A 210 -2.23 -16.08 -3.32
CA GLN A 210 -1.89 -17.23 -2.49
C GLN A 210 -1.14 -18.28 -3.30
N LEU A 211 -0.23 -19.00 -2.64
CA LEU A 211 0.45 -20.18 -3.16
C LEU A 211 -0.01 -21.42 -2.40
N ASN A 212 -0.56 -22.41 -3.09
CA ASN A 212 -0.86 -23.72 -2.54
C ASN A 212 0.19 -24.74 -3.02
N VAL A 213 0.91 -25.33 -2.08
CA VAL A 213 1.96 -26.32 -2.35
C VAL A 213 1.46 -27.70 -1.96
N TYR A 214 1.43 -28.61 -2.92
CA TYR A 214 0.91 -29.97 -2.75
C TYR A 214 1.94 -31.05 -3.05
N GLY A 215 1.79 -32.20 -2.41
CA GLY A 215 2.55 -33.40 -2.69
C GLY A 215 3.58 -33.77 -1.62
N PRO A 216 3.97 -35.04 -1.54
CA PRO A 216 4.79 -35.57 -0.45
C PRO A 216 6.26 -35.15 -0.51
N VAL A 217 6.77 -34.87 -1.71
CA VAL A 217 8.16 -34.49 -1.96
C VAL A 217 8.16 -33.30 -2.92
N TRP A 218 8.82 -32.21 -2.53
CA TRP A 218 8.93 -31.01 -3.36
C TRP A 218 10.17 -31.08 -4.25
N THR A 219 9.94 -30.86 -5.54
CA THR A 219 11.00 -30.84 -6.56
C THR A 219 11.78 -29.52 -6.52
N GLU A 220 12.92 -29.44 -7.20
CA GLU A 220 13.71 -28.20 -7.29
C GLU A 220 12.88 -27.03 -7.87
N GLY A 221 12.08 -27.27 -8.90
CA GLY A 221 11.19 -26.25 -9.47
C GLY A 221 10.12 -25.76 -8.48
N MET A 222 9.57 -26.66 -7.66
CA MET A 222 8.63 -26.27 -6.60
C MET A 222 9.33 -25.45 -5.52
N TRP A 223 10.58 -25.78 -5.16
CA TRP A 223 11.36 -24.99 -4.22
C TRP A 223 11.65 -23.58 -4.74
N ASP A 224 11.91 -23.42 -6.04
CA ASP A 224 12.08 -22.11 -6.64
C ASP A 224 10.81 -21.26 -6.50
N GLU A 225 9.64 -21.84 -6.77
CA GLU A 225 8.34 -21.17 -6.59
C GLU A 225 8.09 -20.78 -5.12
N ILE A 226 8.37 -21.68 -4.18
CA ILE A 226 8.24 -21.43 -2.73
C ILE A 226 9.16 -20.29 -2.29
N HIS A 227 10.42 -20.32 -2.71
CA HIS A 227 11.39 -19.28 -2.37
C HIS A 227 11.02 -17.93 -2.99
N HIS A 228 10.47 -17.92 -4.20
CA HIS A 228 10.00 -16.71 -4.87
C HIS A 228 8.80 -16.11 -4.15
N ALA A 229 7.77 -16.92 -3.85
CA ALA A 229 6.61 -16.51 -3.06
C ALA A 229 7.00 -15.96 -1.68
N SER A 230 7.91 -16.65 -0.98
CA SER A 230 8.40 -16.22 0.32
C SER A 230 9.10 -14.86 0.30
N LYS A 231 9.83 -14.52 -0.78
CA LYS A 231 10.48 -13.20 -0.93
C LYS A 231 9.47 -12.08 -1.13
N LEU A 232 8.35 -12.37 -1.77
CA LEU A 232 7.28 -11.42 -2.08
C LEU A 232 6.24 -11.30 -0.95
N GLY A 233 6.33 -12.13 0.09
CA GLY A 233 5.36 -12.14 1.18
C GLY A 233 4.00 -12.74 0.79
N ILE A 234 3.95 -13.55 -0.27
CA ILE A 234 2.72 -14.24 -0.70
C ILE A 234 2.40 -15.34 0.33
N PRO A 235 1.16 -15.41 0.87
CA PRO A 235 0.77 -16.42 1.83
C PRO A 235 0.81 -17.83 1.19
N MET A 236 1.36 -18.79 1.93
CA MET A 236 1.55 -20.16 1.45
C MET A 236 0.72 -21.16 2.28
N MET A 237 0.00 -22.04 1.59
CA MET A 237 -0.73 -23.17 2.18
C MET A 237 -0.11 -24.47 1.72
N THR A 238 -0.02 -25.46 2.61
CA THR A 238 0.52 -26.79 2.30
C THR A 238 -0.34 -27.89 2.91
N ASP A 239 -0.44 -29.01 2.19
CA ASP A 239 -1.09 -30.24 2.65
C ASP A 239 -0.26 -31.06 3.65
N GLN A 240 1.00 -30.67 3.91
CA GLN A 240 1.88 -31.34 4.86
C GLN A 240 1.68 -30.84 6.29
N LYS A 241 1.35 -31.75 7.22
CA LYS A 241 1.17 -31.47 8.67
C LYS A 241 2.46 -31.09 9.41
N THR A 242 3.61 -31.28 8.78
CA THR A 242 4.95 -31.03 9.31
C THR A 242 5.77 -30.47 8.18
N ILE A 243 6.11 -29.17 8.25
CA ILE A 243 7.08 -28.56 7.33
C ILE A 243 8.40 -29.30 7.52
N GLY A 244 8.70 -30.23 6.60
CA GLY A 244 9.94 -30.98 6.57
C GLY A 244 11.10 -30.00 6.53
N ARG A 245 11.98 -30.13 7.53
CA ARG A 245 13.17 -29.30 7.75
C ARG A 245 13.98 -29.09 6.47
N THR A 246 14.39 -27.83 6.29
CA THR A 246 15.61 -27.31 5.64
C THR A 246 16.14 -28.07 4.40
N PRO A 247 16.34 -27.39 3.26
CA PRO A 247 16.90 -28.03 2.06
C PRO A 247 18.28 -28.65 2.34
N PRO A 248 18.66 -29.74 1.64
CA PRO A 248 20.01 -30.26 1.71
C PRO A 248 20.99 -29.17 1.28
N ARG A 249 21.93 -28.84 2.19
CA ARG A 249 23.06 -27.94 1.93
C ARG A 249 23.68 -28.30 0.57
N ARG A 250 23.74 -27.34 -0.36
CA ARG A 250 24.64 -27.42 -1.52
C ARG A 250 26.05 -27.65 -0.97
N SER A 251 26.57 -28.87 -1.11
CA SER A 251 27.98 -29.17 -0.89
C SER A 251 28.77 -28.57 -2.04
N GLY A 252 29.06 -27.27 -1.91
CA GLY A 252 30.09 -26.62 -2.70
C GLY A 252 31.45 -27.28 -2.43
N ARG A 253 31.86 -28.13 -3.36
CA ARG A 253 33.23 -28.40 -3.82
C ARG A 253 34.35 -27.83 -2.93
N LYS A 254 35.08 -28.72 -2.25
CA LYS A 254 36.48 -28.49 -1.91
C LYS A 254 37.34 -28.60 -3.17
N GLU A 255 38.16 -27.57 -3.36
CA GLU A 255 39.55 -27.55 -3.86
C GLU A 255 39.90 -28.40 -5.09
N ARG A 256 40.29 -27.70 -6.16
CA ARG A 256 41.69 -27.69 -6.61
C ARG A 256 42.09 -26.27 -6.98
#